data_AF-A0A7V8Z0F6-F1
#
_entry.id   AF-A0A7V8Z0F6-F1
#
_cell.length_a   1.000
_cell.length_b   1.000
_cell.length_c   1.000
_cell.angle_alpha   90.00
_cell.angle_beta   90.00
_cell.angle_gamma   90.00
#
_symmetry.space_group_name_H-M   'P 1'
#
loop_
_entity.id
_entity.type
_entity.pdbx_description
1 polymer ?
#
loop_
_entity_poly.entity_id
_entity_poly.type
_entity_poly.pdbx_seq_one_letter_code
_entity_poly.pdbx_strand_id
1 'polypeptide(L)'
;MPPEAQPNVNLPNENDALMGQIYGRCAENAPNFGVTVDCFKTSLQRTLRKYLTASAAADADALEIKQFIEQIQADDLFLALACASGSERAWWEFDQQHRSYLERVARHLAKTELDAQEVIDTVYVELYGTRVVDGERVSKFATYSGRGSLRGWLRTVIWHSVVDLHRAGHDDVSLDEITENVGEGTAHAGFAIPAPGGENDMIGHITRERYRMVTLSAIESAFSSLEDHEKLLLLFYHVENMKLREIAKMVENDASALRA
;
A
#
# COMPACT_ATOMS: atom_id res chain seq x y z
N MET A 1 -5.76 -32.57 -3.48
CA MET A 1 -5.24 -31.49 -4.33
C MET A 1 -3.75 -31.71 -4.50
N PRO A 2 -3.26 -31.86 -5.74
CA PRO A 2 -1.82 -31.92 -5.98
C PRO A 2 -1.19 -30.55 -5.67
N PRO A 3 0.08 -30.49 -5.25
CA PRO A 3 0.77 -29.24 -4.98
C PRO A 3 0.95 -28.48 -6.30
N GLU A 4 0.51 -27.23 -6.33
CA GLU A 4 0.80 -26.30 -7.42
C GLU A 4 2.30 -26.26 -7.65
N ALA A 5 2.73 -26.78 -8.81
CA ALA A 5 4.10 -26.71 -9.25
C ALA A 5 4.49 -25.23 -9.43
N GLN A 6 5.27 -24.72 -8.49
CA GLN A 6 5.86 -23.39 -8.60
C GLN A 6 6.70 -23.34 -9.88
N PRO A 7 6.44 -22.41 -10.83
CA PRO A 7 7.26 -22.29 -12.01
C PRO A 7 8.65 -21.87 -11.57
N ASN A 8 9.61 -22.76 -11.80
CA ASN A 8 11.01 -22.55 -11.49
C ASN A 8 11.57 -21.55 -12.51
N VAL A 9 11.33 -20.26 -12.26
CA VAL A 9 11.92 -19.17 -13.03
C VAL A 9 13.41 -19.20 -12.73
N ASN A 10 14.15 -19.86 -13.61
CA ASN A 10 15.60 -19.96 -13.59
C ASN A 10 16.16 -18.57 -13.90
N LEU A 11 16.30 -17.74 -12.87
CA LEU A 11 16.88 -16.41 -12.98
C LEU A 11 18.34 -16.57 -13.43
N PRO A 12 18.80 -15.88 -14.49
CA PRO A 12 20.16 -16.00 -14.99
C PRO A 12 21.20 -15.87 -13.87
N ASN A 13 22.26 -16.69 -13.91
CA ASN A 13 23.37 -16.69 -12.93
C ASN A 13 23.98 -15.30 -12.67
N GLU A 14 23.89 -14.38 -13.64
CA GLU A 14 24.37 -13.00 -13.51
C GLU A 14 23.57 -12.18 -12.48
N ASN A 15 22.27 -12.44 -12.36
CA ASN A 15 21.42 -11.75 -11.38
C ASN A 15 21.77 -12.18 -9.94
N ASP A 16 22.12 -13.45 -9.75
CA ASP A 16 22.50 -13.98 -8.44
C ASP A 16 23.81 -13.36 -7.94
N ALA A 17 24.77 -13.14 -8.85
CA ALA A 17 26.02 -12.43 -8.55
C ALA A 17 25.77 -10.96 -8.18
N LEU A 18 24.89 -10.26 -8.91
CA LEU A 18 24.52 -8.87 -8.61
C LEU A 18 23.83 -8.76 -7.24
N MET A 19 22.87 -9.63 -6.94
CA MET A 19 22.20 -9.67 -5.63
C MET A 19 23.21 -9.94 -4.50
N GLY A 20 24.20 -10.80 -4.74
CA GLY A 20 25.29 -11.07 -3.80
C GLY A 20 26.18 -9.85 -3.54
N GLN A 21 26.52 -9.08 -4.57
CA GLN A 21 27.30 -7.84 -4.43
C GLN A 21 26.54 -6.78 -3.63
N ILE A 22 25.25 -6.59 -3.91
CA ILE A 22 24.39 -5.65 -3.17
C ILE A 22 24.31 -6.06 -1.71
N TYR A 23 24.08 -7.35 -1.43
CA TYR A 23 24.10 -7.87 -0.05
C TYR A 23 25.44 -7.58 0.63
N GLY A 24 26.57 -7.84 -0.04
CA GLY A 24 27.91 -7.61 0.52
C GLY A 24 28.08 -6.18 1.01
N ARG A 25 27.68 -5.21 0.18
CA ARG A 25 27.69 -3.79 0.56
C ARG A 25 26.80 -3.49 1.77
N CYS A 26 25.58 -4.03 1.82
CA CYS A 26 24.67 -3.82 2.95
C CYS A 26 25.21 -4.44 4.24
N ALA A 27 25.78 -5.65 4.15
CA ALA A 27 26.38 -6.36 5.28
C ALA A 27 27.65 -5.68 5.80
N GLU A 28 28.45 -5.06 4.94
CA GLU A 28 29.62 -4.24 5.35
C GLU A 28 29.18 -3.00 6.12
N ASN A 29 28.09 -2.34 5.69
CA ASN A 29 27.55 -1.16 6.37
C ASN A 29 26.86 -1.49 7.69
N ALA A 30 26.23 -2.67 7.80
CA ALA A 30 25.45 -3.08 8.96
C ALA A 30 25.71 -4.56 9.35
N PRO A 31 26.94 -4.91 9.79
CA PRO A 31 27.34 -6.30 10.02
C PRO A 31 26.59 -6.98 11.17
N ASN A 32 26.10 -6.20 12.13
CA ASN A 32 25.46 -6.71 13.35
C ASN A 32 23.96 -6.96 13.20
N PHE A 33 23.41 -6.90 11.99
CA PHE A 33 21.98 -7.10 11.75
C PHE A 33 21.58 -8.58 11.67
N GLY A 34 22.53 -9.49 11.38
CA GLY A 34 22.28 -10.93 11.37
C GLY A 34 21.41 -11.42 10.20
N VAL A 35 21.25 -10.61 9.15
CA VAL A 35 20.56 -11.02 7.91
C VAL A 35 21.47 -11.95 7.12
N THR A 36 20.94 -13.07 6.64
CA THR A 36 21.69 -14.01 5.79
C THR A 36 21.54 -13.66 4.30
N VAL A 37 22.54 -14.04 3.51
CA VAL A 37 22.53 -13.88 2.04
C VAL A 37 21.26 -14.51 1.44
N ASP A 38 20.92 -15.71 1.88
CA ASP A 38 19.80 -16.48 1.34
C ASP A 38 18.45 -15.79 1.62
N CYS A 39 18.29 -15.22 2.82
CA CYS A 39 17.09 -14.47 3.19
C CYS A 39 16.91 -13.24 2.28
N PHE A 40 18.00 -12.48 2.08
CA PHE A 40 17.99 -11.30 1.23
C PHE A 40 17.68 -11.64 -0.23
N LYS A 41 18.37 -12.64 -0.78
CA LYS A 41 18.13 -13.13 -2.15
C LYS A 41 16.70 -13.63 -2.34
N THR A 42 16.17 -14.41 -1.39
CA THR A 42 14.79 -14.93 -1.45
C THR A 42 13.77 -13.78 -1.46
N SER A 43 14.00 -12.74 -0.66
CA SER A 43 13.14 -11.55 -0.66
C SER A 43 13.17 -10.84 -2.01
N LEU A 44 14.36 -10.59 -2.57
CA LEU A 44 14.51 -9.97 -3.89
C LEU A 44 13.87 -10.80 -5.02
N GLN A 45 14.09 -12.12 -5.03
CA GLN A 45 13.51 -13.02 -6.02
C GLN A 45 11.97 -13.01 -5.95
N ARG A 46 11.39 -13.00 -4.75
CA ARG A 46 9.94 -12.89 -4.55
C ARG A 46 9.40 -11.56 -5.11
N THR A 47 10.08 -10.45 -4.87
CA THR A 47 9.72 -9.14 -5.40
C THR A 47 9.84 -9.08 -6.92
N LEU A 48 10.91 -9.65 -7.48
CA LEU A 48 11.14 -9.72 -8.92
C LEU A 48 10.08 -10.58 -9.62
N ARG A 49 9.73 -11.74 -9.07
CA ARG A 49 8.63 -12.58 -9.60
C ARG A 49 7.31 -11.81 -9.64
N LYS A 50 6.95 -11.11 -8.57
CA LYS A 50 5.74 -10.27 -8.54
C LYS A 50 5.75 -9.19 -9.63
N TYR A 51 6.90 -8.54 -9.84
CA TYR A 51 7.06 -7.55 -10.90
C TYR A 51 6.91 -8.15 -12.30
N LEU A 52 7.57 -9.29 -12.57
CA LEU A 52 7.51 -9.95 -13.88
C LEU A 52 6.09 -10.42 -14.20
N THR A 53 5.39 -11.04 -13.23
CA THR A 53 3.98 -11.41 -13.39
C THR A 53 3.11 -10.19 -13.66
N ALA A 54 3.36 -9.07 -12.97
CA ALA A 54 2.65 -7.83 -13.22
C ALA A 54 3.03 -7.19 -14.56
N SER A 55 4.24 -7.39 -15.09
CA SER A 55 4.68 -6.75 -16.34
C SER A 55 4.07 -7.40 -17.59
N ALA A 56 3.57 -8.64 -17.52
CA ALA A 56 3.11 -9.42 -18.70
C ALA A 56 4.17 -9.53 -19.82
N ALA A 57 5.42 -9.17 -19.53
CA ALA A 57 6.57 -9.40 -20.36
C ALA A 57 6.91 -10.90 -20.28
N ALA A 58 6.38 -11.67 -21.23
CA ALA A 58 6.77 -13.07 -21.41
C ALA A 58 8.29 -13.22 -21.62
N ASP A 59 8.96 -12.15 -22.05
CA ASP A 59 10.41 -12.04 -22.24
C ASP A 59 10.92 -10.71 -21.65
N ALA A 60 10.91 -10.55 -20.33
CA ALA A 60 11.63 -9.43 -19.72
C ALA A 60 13.13 -9.56 -20.02
N ASP A 61 13.70 -8.56 -20.70
CA ASP A 61 15.11 -8.55 -21.08
C ASP A 61 16.00 -8.52 -19.84
N ALA A 62 17.19 -9.13 -19.93
CA ALA A 62 18.16 -9.17 -18.83
C ALA A 62 18.54 -7.77 -18.34
N LEU A 63 18.51 -6.78 -19.25
CA LEU A 63 18.73 -5.38 -18.95
C LEU A 63 17.64 -4.78 -18.04
N GLU A 64 16.37 -5.13 -18.28
CA GLU A 64 15.24 -4.62 -17.50
C GLU A 64 15.27 -5.17 -16.06
N ILE A 65 15.62 -6.46 -15.91
CA ILE A 65 15.80 -7.10 -14.60
C ILE A 65 16.96 -6.44 -13.83
N LYS A 66 18.07 -6.14 -14.51
CA LYS A 66 19.21 -5.46 -13.89
C LYS A 66 18.82 -4.05 -13.40
N GLN A 67 18.19 -3.25 -14.25
CA GLN A 67 17.72 -1.91 -13.89
C GLN A 67 16.73 -1.97 -12.71
N PHE A 68 15.85 -2.96 -12.70
CA PHE A 68 14.92 -3.19 -11.60
C PHE A 68 15.65 -3.46 -10.28
N ILE A 69 16.65 -4.35 -10.28
CA ILE A 69 17.43 -4.68 -9.08
C ILE A 69 18.20 -3.45 -8.59
N GLU A 70 18.76 -2.64 -9.49
CA GLU A 70 19.50 -1.41 -9.16
C GLU A 70 18.60 -0.32 -8.55
N GLN A 71 17.29 -0.31 -8.85
CA GLN A 71 16.33 0.64 -8.28
C GLN A 71 15.82 0.26 -6.88
N ILE A 72 16.11 -0.96 -6.41
CA ILE A 72 15.68 -1.41 -5.08
C ILE A 72 16.45 -0.64 -4.01
N GLN A 73 15.71 -0.19 -2.99
CA GLN A 73 16.27 0.41 -1.79
C GLN A 73 16.88 -0.70 -0.92
N ALA A 74 18.08 -1.14 -1.30
CA ALA A 74 18.72 -2.32 -0.73
C ALA A 74 19.03 -2.18 0.77
N ASP A 75 19.50 -1.01 1.20
CA ASP A 75 19.83 -0.76 2.61
C ASP A 75 18.57 -0.74 3.49
N ASP A 76 17.50 -0.10 3.00
CA ASP A 76 16.17 -0.10 3.64
C ASP A 76 15.59 -1.52 3.71
N LEU A 77 15.72 -2.31 2.63
CA LEU A 77 15.26 -3.70 2.58
C LEU A 77 16.05 -4.56 3.57
N PHE A 78 17.36 -4.37 3.65
CA PHE A 78 18.23 -5.08 4.58
C PHE A 78 17.86 -4.77 6.04
N LEU A 79 17.64 -3.50 6.38
CA LEU A 79 17.13 -3.08 7.68
C LEU A 79 15.78 -3.71 8.00
N ALA A 80 14.82 -3.67 7.06
CA ALA A 80 13.50 -4.25 7.25
C ALA A 80 13.56 -5.77 7.48
N LEU A 81 14.38 -6.50 6.72
CA LEU A 81 14.57 -7.94 6.91
C LEU A 81 15.19 -8.26 8.28
N ALA A 82 16.13 -7.44 8.75
CA ALA A 82 16.73 -7.58 10.07
C ALA A 82 15.71 -7.30 11.19
N CYS A 83 14.87 -6.28 11.05
CA CYS A 83 13.77 -6.02 11.98
C CYS A 83 12.75 -7.17 11.97
N ALA A 84 12.43 -7.70 10.78
CA ALA A 84 11.52 -8.81 10.60
C ALA A 84 12.06 -10.12 11.21
N SER A 85 13.38 -10.35 11.21
CA SER A 85 14.00 -11.49 11.89
C SER A 85 14.08 -11.31 13.41
N GLY A 86 13.97 -10.07 13.90
CA GLY A 86 13.94 -9.75 15.33
C GLY A 86 15.29 -9.29 15.86
N SER A 87 16.17 -8.80 14.99
CA SER A 87 17.45 -8.23 15.39
C SER A 87 17.26 -6.96 16.22
N GLU A 88 17.65 -7.00 17.50
CA GLU A 88 17.54 -5.84 18.41
C GLU A 88 18.35 -4.64 17.89
N ARG A 89 19.52 -4.89 17.29
CA ARG A 89 20.36 -3.83 16.75
C ARG A 89 19.69 -3.12 15.57
N ALA A 90 19.02 -3.87 14.69
CA ALA A 90 18.26 -3.30 13.59
C ALA A 90 17.06 -2.48 14.09
N TRP A 91 16.34 -2.99 15.08
CA TRP A 91 15.25 -2.27 15.73
C TRP A 91 15.68 -0.96 16.37
N TRP A 92 16.84 -0.95 17.04
CA TRP A 92 17.40 0.26 17.61
C TRP A 92 17.73 1.31 16.53
N GLU A 93 18.39 0.91 15.44
CA GLU A 93 18.69 1.82 14.32
C GLU A 93 17.41 2.34 13.67
N PHE A 94 16.43 1.46 13.45
CA PHE A 94 15.14 1.82 12.87
C PHE A 94 14.40 2.86 13.73
N ASP A 95 14.25 2.62 15.03
CA ASP A 95 13.55 3.53 15.94
C ASP A 95 14.26 4.89 15.99
N GLN A 96 15.59 4.90 16.13
CA GLN A 96 16.37 6.13 16.15
C GLN A 96 16.22 6.98 14.89
N GLN A 97 16.11 6.35 13.72
CA GLN A 97 16.02 7.05 12.44
C GLN A 97 14.59 7.44 12.06
N HIS A 98 13.59 6.63 12.44
CA HIS A 98 12.25 6.75 11.89
C HIS A 98 11.16 7.13 12.91
N ARG A 99 11.39 6.99 14.23
CA ARG A 99 10.37 7.30 15.25
C ARG A 99 9.79 8.69 15.12
N SER A 100 10.63 9.71 15.05
CA SER A 100 10.19 11.11 14.92
C SER A 100 9.38 11.36 13.64
N TYR A 101 9.70 10.63 12.57
CA TYR A 101 8.94 10.68 11.33
C TYR A 101 7.57 10.03 11.47
N LEU A 102 7.51 8.83 12.07
CA LEU A 102 6.25 8.11 12.30
C LEU A 102 5.30 8.97 13.15
N GLU A 103 5.78 9.48 14.28
CA GLU A 103 4.99 10.32 15.19
C GLU A 103 4.43 11.57 14.51
N ARG A 104 5.22 12.20 13.64
CA ARG A 104 4.78 13.38 12.88
C ARG A 104 3.69 13.02 11.87
N VAL A 105 3.84 11.89 11.19
CA VAL A 105 2.84 11.40 10.21
C VAL A 105 1.56 10.99 10.93
N ALA A 106 1.65 10.25 12.03
CA ALA A 106 0.49 9.86 12.83
C ALA A 106 -0.27 11.09 13.35
N ARG A 107 0.41 12.08 13.94
CA ARG A 107 -0.21 13.35 14.37
C ARG A 107 -0.89 14.11 13.24
N HIS A 108 -0.36 14.02 12.03
CA HIS A 108 -0.97 14.67 10.87
C HIS A 108 -2.23 13.95 10.39
N LEU A 109 -2.27 12.62 10.51
CA LEU A 109 -3.36 11.78 10.00
C LEU A 109 -4.49 11.55 11.01
N ALA A 110 -4.16 11.40 12.30
CA ALA A 110 -5.08 11.08 13.39
C ALA A 110 -5.90 12.30 13.87
N LYS A 111 -6.44 13.13 12.97
CA LYS A 111 -7.17 14.36 13.35
C LYS A 111 -8.25 14.11 14.42
N THR A 112 -8.45 15.10 15.30
CA THR A 112 -9.47 15.37 16.35
C THR A 112 -10.08 14.21 17.17
N GLU A 113 -10.35 13.06 16.58
CA GLU A 113 -11.05 11.92 17.20
C GLU A 113 -10.11 10.75 17.54
N LEU A 114 -8.98 10.59 16.85
CA LEU A 114 -8.00 9.54 17.17
C LEU A 114 -6.82 10.08 17.97
N ASP A 115 -6.35 9.29 18.94
CA ASP A 115 -5.07 9.55 19.59
C ASP A 115 -3.91 9.12 18.68
N ALA A 116 -3.06 10.07 18.31
CA ALA A 116 -1.87 9.79 17.51
C ALA A 116 -0.91 8.82 18.21
N GLN A 117 -0.90 8.77 19.54
CA GLN A 117 -0.08 7.81 20.29
C GLN A 117 -0.61 6.38 20.14
N GLU A 118 -1.92 6.19 20.17
CA GLU A 118 -2.57 4.88 19.96
C GLU A 118 -2.29 4.33 18.55
N VAL A 119 -2.31 5.20 17.54
CA VAL A 119 -1.91 4.87 16.16
C VAL A 119 -0.45 4.38 16.14
N ILE A 120 0.45 5.10 16.81
CA ILE A 120 1.87 4.73 16.86
C ILE A 120 2.06 3.38 17.55
N ASP A 121 1.45 3.18 18.70
CA ASP A 121 1.56 1.93 19.46
C ASP A 121 1.05 0.75 18.63
N THR A 122 -0.08 0.93 17.95
CA THR A 122 -0.63 -0.07 17.01
C THR A 122 0.35 -0.38 15.89
N VAL A 123 0.91 0.65 15.24
CA VAL A 123 1.91 0.46 14.18
C VAL A 123 3.15 -0.27 14.68
N TYR A 124 3.67 0.05 15.88
CA TYR A 124 4.82 -0.65 16.45
C TYR A 124 4.52 -2.11 16.76
N VAL A 125 3.31 -2.42 17.26
CA VAL A 125 2.85 -3.80 17.49
C VAL A 125 2.84 -4.60 16.18
N GLU A 126 2.32 -4.02 15.10
CA GLU A 126 2.29 -4.66 13.79
C GLU A 126 3.70 -4.83 13.18
N LEU A 127 4.54 -3.80 13.27
CA LEU A 127 5.91 -3.83 12.78
C LEU A 127 6.74 -4.87 13.54
N TYR A 128 6.61 -4.94 14.87
CA TYR A 128 7.27 -5.96 15.68
C TYR A 128 6.78 -7.38 15.35
N GLY A 129 5.48 -7.49 15.09
CA GLY A 129 4.84 -8.75 14.75
C GLY A 129 4.53 -9.56 15.99
N THR A 130 3.61 -9.09 16.83
CA THR A 130 3.19 -9.83 18.03
C THR A 130 2.33 -11.07 17.71
N ARG A 131 1.86 -11.20 16.47
CA ARG A 131 1.06 -12.34 16.00
C ARG A 131 1.97 -13.47 15.53
N VAL A 132 1.59 -14.70 15.88
CA VAL A 132 2.23 -15.92 15.41
C VAL A 132 1.22 -16.68 14.55
N VAL A 133 1.61 -17.00 13.32
CA VAL A 133 0.81 -17.79 12.37
C VAL A 133 1.67 -18.97 11.93
N ASP A 134 1.12 -20.18 12.00
CA ASP A 134 1.82 -21.42 11.67
C ASP A 134 3.18 -21.61 12.38
N GLY A 135 3.27 -21.08 13.61
CA GLY A 135 4.49 -21.17 14.43
C GLY A 135 5.55 -20.11 14.11
N GLU A 136 5.32 -19.25 13.12
CA GLU A 136 6.23 -18.16 12.75
C GLU A 136 5.71 -16.79 13.18
N ARG A 137 6.62 -15.93 13.63
CA ARG A 137 6.31 -14.54 13.99
C ARG A 137 6.02 -13.72 12.73
N VAL A 138 4.84 -13.11 12.67
CA VAL A 138 4.42 -12.31 11.51
C VAL A 138 4.70 -10.84 11.76
N SER A 139 5.87 -10.37 11.32
CA SER A 139 6.23 -8.96 11.31
C SER A 139 5.78 -8.27 10.02
N LYS A 140 5.16 -7.08 10.12
CA LYS A 140 4.74 -6.29 8.95
C LYS A 140 5.94 -5.87 8.08
N PHE A 141 7.16 -5.78 8.64
CA PHE A 141 8.38 -5.56 7.85
C PHE A 141 8.62 -6.64 6.79
N ALA A 142 8.17 -7.88 7.00
CA ALA A 142 8.32 -8.97 6.03
C ALA A 142 7.54 -8.71 4.71
N THR A 143 6.63 -7.74 4.72
CA THR A 143 5.86 -7.29 3.54
C THR A 143 6.56 -6.19 2.75
N TYR A 144 7.52 -5.48 3.34
CA TYR A 144 8.28 -4.46 2.63
C TYR A 144 9.23 -5.11 1.63
N SER A 145 9.11 -4.72 0.37
CA SER A 145 9.80 -5.39 -0.73
C SER A 145 11.08 -4.67 -1.19
N GLY A 146 11.45 -3.56 -0.55
CA GLY A 146 12.53 -2.67 -1.00
C GLY A 146 12.16 -1.81 -2.20
N ARG A 147 10.90 -1.86 -2.65
CA ARG A 147 10.42 -1.02 -3.76
C ARG A 147 10.01 0.34 -3.24
N GLY A 148 10.75 1.36 -3.65
CA GLY A 148 10.58 2.70 -3.12
C GLY A 148 11.02 2.84 -1.66
N SER A 149 11.02 4.07 -1.16
CA SER A 149 11.57 4.37 0.16
C SER A 149 10.81 3.69 1.30
N LEU A 150 11.54 3.27 2.35
CA LEU A 150 10.94 2.74 3.57
C LEU A 150 9.97 3.73 4.22
N ARG A 151 10.29 5.03 4.19
CA ARG A 151 9.42 6.10 4.72
C ARG A 151 8.08 6.17 3.99
N GLY A 152 8.09 6.02 2.65
CA GLY A 152 6.86 5.99 1.86
C GLY A 152 5.98 4.78 2.20
N TRP A 153 6.60 3.61 2.39
CA TRP A 153 5.91 2.41 2.85
C TRP A 153 5.35 2.57 4.27
N LEU A 154 6.14 3.08 5.23
CA LEU A 154 5.71 3.34 6.61
C LEU A 154 4.52 4.30 6.68
N ARG A 155 4.50 5.35 5.84
CA ARG A 155 3.35 6.26 5.75
C ARG A 155 2.06 5.51 5.38
N THR A 156 2.17 4.53 4.49
CA THR A 156 1.04 3.68 4.08
C THR A 156 0.60 2.79 5.24
N VAL A 157 1.55 2.19 5.97
CA VAL A 157 1.26 1.41 7.19
C VAL A 157 0.53 2.24 8.23
N ILE A 158 0.98 3.47 8.50
CA ILE A 158 0.30 4.38 9.44
C ILE A 158 -1.11 4.71 8.96
N TRP A 159 -1.28 5.03 7.67
CA TRP A 159 -2.60 5.32 7.12
C TRP A 159 -3.58 4.16 7.33
N HIS A 160 -3.15 2.93 7.07
CA HIS A 160 -3.98 1.75 7.31
C HIS A 160 -4.35 1.61 8.79
N SER A 161 -3.38 1.82 9.69
CA SER A 161 -3.65 1.78 11.13
C SER A 161 -4.65 2.85 11.58
N VAL A 162 -4.58 4.07 11.03
CA VAL A 162 -5.56 5.13 11.31
C VAL A 162 -6.96 4.70 10.84
N VAL A 163 -7.07 4.14 9.64
CA VAL A 163 -8.37 3.67 9.10
C VAL A 163 -8.92 2.51 9.93
N ASP A 164 -8.08 1.56 10.30
CA ASP A 164 -8.49 0.38 11.08
C ASP A 164 -8.95 0.78 12.49
N LEU A 165 -8.25 1.71 13.14
CA LEU A 165 -8.65 2.26 14.44
C LEU A 165 -9.93 3.09 14.34
N HIS A 166 -10.08 3.90 13.28
CA HIS A 166 -11.30 4.67 13.06
C HIS A 166 -12.51 3.76 12.85
N ARG A 167 -12.35 2.66 12.09
CA ARG A 167 -13.38 1.63 11.89
C ARG A 167 -13.74 0.93 13.20
N ALA A 168 -12.75 0.52 13.99
CA ALA A 168 -12.98 -0.16 15.26
C ALA A 168 -13.68 0.74 16.30
N GLY A 169 -13.46 2.06 16.24
CA GLY A 169 -14.14 3.04 17.10
C GLY A 169 -15.55 3.43 16.64
N HIS A 170 -15.91 3.20 15.37
CA HIS A 170 -17.19 3.60 14.77
C HIS A 170 -18.19 2.44 14.59
N ASP A 171 -17.91 1.25 15.11
CA ASP A 171 -18.85 0.11 15.12
C ASP A 171 -20.17 0.41 15.90
N ASP A 172 -20.27 1.57 16.56
CA ASP A 172 -21.50 2.08 17.20
C ASP A 172 -22.32 3.07 16.35
N VAL A 173 -21.93 3.39 15.10
CA VAL A 173 -22.62 4.41 14.27
C VAL A 173 -23.22 3.80 13.00
N SER A 174 -24.51 4.09 12.77
CA SER A 174 -25.31 3.69 11.61
C SER A 174 -24.62 4.01 10.27
N LEU A 175 -24.70 3.09 9.30
CA LEU A 175 -24.15 3.20 7.93
C LEU A 175 -24.47 4.54 7.22
N ASP A 176 -25.54 5.23 7.62
CA ASP A 176 -25.96 6.49 7.02
C ASP A 176 -25.03 7.68 7.35
N GLU A 177 -24.35 7.68 8.49
CA GLU A 177 -23.49 8.81 8.92
C GLU A 177 -22.09 8.77 8.26
N ILE A 178 -21.67 7.58 7.84
CA ILE A 178 -20.38 7.32 7.18
C ILE A 178 -20.35 7.94 5.76
N THR A 179 -21.49 7.92 5.06
CA THR A 179 -21.63 8.49 3.71
C THR A 179 -21.70 10.02 3.71
N GLU A 180 -22.19 10.64 4.79
CA GLU A 180 -22.34 12.09 4.88
C GLU A 180 -21.06 12.84 5.29
N ASN A 181 -20.19 12.25 6.12
CA ASN A 181 -19.00 12.93 6.65
C ASN A 181 -17.72 12.66 5.84
N VAL A 182 -17.62 11.52 5.16
CA VAL A 182 -16.43 11.12 4.39
C VAL A 182 -16.80 11.12 2.91
N GLY A 183 -16.96 12.31 2.33
CA GLY A 183 -17.08 12.44 0.88
C GLY A 183 -15.88 11.76 0.21
N GLU A 184 -16.10 10.57 -0.35
CA GLU A 184 -15.06 9.71 -0.93
C GLU A 184 -14.22 10.46 -1.96
N GLY A 185 -14.75 11.47 -2.64
CA GLY A 185 -14.03 12.23 -3.67
C GLY A 185 -12.86 13.09 -3.18
N THR A 186 -12.92 13.69 -1.98
CA THR A 186 -11.98 14.76 -1.59
C THR A 186 -10.84 14.28 -0.69
N ALA A 187 -11.08 13.27 0.15
CA ALA A 187 -10.02 12.62 0.92
C ALA A 187 -9.13 11.73 0.03
N HIS A 188 -9.66 11.19 -1.08
CA HIS A 188 -8.86 10.46 -2.05
C HIS A 188 -7.99 11.37 -2.93
N ALA A 189 -8.45 12.56 -3.34
CA ALA A 189 -7.71 13.42 -4.26
C ALA A 189 -6.45 14.06 -3.66
N GLY A 190 -6.47 14.46 -2.38
CA GLY A 190 -5.31 15.08 -1.70
C GLY A 190 -4.23 14.08 -1.26
N PHE A 191 -4.61 12.81 -1.06
CA PHE A 191 -3.72 11.75 -0.56
C PHE A 191 -3.32 10.71 -1.63
N ALA A 192 -3.97 10.72 -2.80
CA ALA A 192 -3.60 9.96 -3.99
C ALA A 192 -2.48 10.62 -4.83
N ILE A 193 -1.69 11.51 -4.21
CA ILE A 193 -0.33 11.77 -4.68
C ILE A 193 0.56 10.83 -3.85
N PRO A 194 0.92 9.64 -4.38
CA PRO A 194 2.03 8.88 -3.82
C PRO A 194 3.21 9.82 -3.63
N ALA A 195 3.93 9.70 -2.51
CA ALA A 195 5.26 10.30 -2.47
C ALA A 195 6.03 9.76 -3.69
N PRO A 196 6.65 10.63 -4.53
CA PRO A 196 7.33 10.19 -5.73
C PRO A 196 8.29 9.05 -5.38
N GLY A 197 8.10 7.89 -6.02
CA GLY A 197 8.99 6.73 -5.83
C GLY A 197 8.65 5.80 -4.65
N GLY A 198 7.37 5.64 -4.27
CA GLY A 198 6.91 4.55 -3.38
C GLY A 198 6.54 3.26 -4.14
N GLU A 199 6.48 2.11 -3.46
CA GLU A 199 6.01 0.81 -4.01
C GLU A 199 4.69 0.94 -4.78
N ASN A 200 3.74 1.69 -4.18
CA ASN A 200 2.41 1.92 -4.71
C ASN A 200 2.41 2.92 -5.89
N ASP A 201 3.45 3.73 -6.05
CA ASP A 201 3.58 4.69 -7.17
C ASP A 201 4.04 3.96 -8.44
N MET A 202 5.01 3.04 -8.34
CA MET A 202 5.56 2.34 -9.51
C MET A 202 4.70 1.14 -9.95
N ILE A 203 4.22 0.32 -9.01
CA ILE A 203 3.23 -0.73 -9.32
C ILE A 203 1.90 -0.07 -9.69
N GLY A 204 1.52 1.00 -8.98
CA GLY A 204 0.33 1.79 -9.31
C GLY A 204 0.43 2.42 -10.68
N HIS A 205 1.58 2.95 -11.14
CA HIS A 205 1.68 3.53 -12.48
C HIS A 205 1.52 2.49 -13.58
N ILE A 206 2.16 1.31 -13.46
CA ILE A 206 2.04 0.22 -14.44
C ILE A 206 0.61 -0.34 -14.45
N THR A 207 0.04 -0.54 -13.27
CA THR A 207 -1.32 -1.08 -13.08
C THR A 207 -2.38 -0.05 -13.51
N ARG A 208 -2.23 1.21 -13.12
CA ARG A 208 -3.14 2.31 -13.45
C ARG A 208 -3.14 2.59 -14.93
N GLU A 209 -1.99 2.62 -15.60
CA GLU A 209 -1.95 2.84 -17.05
C GLU A 209 -2.54 1.64 -17.81
N ARG A 210 -2.25 0.41 -17.36
CA ARG A 210 -2.82 -0.80 -17.95
C ARG A 210 -4.34 -0.88 -17.82
N TYR A 211 -4.86 -0.63 -16.62
CA TYR A 211 -6.29 -0.70 -16.36
C TYR A 211 -6.99 0.62 -16.70
N ARG A 212 -6.28 1.71 -17.05
CA ARG A 212 -6.91 3.01 -17.34
C ARG A 212 -7.98 2.89 -18.39
N MET A 213 -7.63 2.28 -19.53
CA MET A 213 -8.54 2.12 -20.65
C MET A 213 -9.69 1.17 -20.32
N VAL A 214 -9.40 0.06 -19.64
CA VAL A 214 -10.41 -0.95 -19.27
C VAL A 214 -11.39 -0.37 -18.24
N THR A 215 -10.88 0.33 -17.23
CA THR A 215 -11.66 0.99 -16.19
C THR A 215 -12.49 2.13 -16.76
N LEU A 216 -11.92 2.98 -17.63
CA LEU A 216 -12.68 4.04 -18.31
C LEU A 216 -13.79 3.44 -19.17
N SER A 217 -13.50 2.41 -19.96
CA SER A 217 -14.51 1.74 -20.78
C SER A 217 -15.60 1.08 -19.94
N ALA A 218 -15.25 0.44 -18.81
CA ALA A 218 -16.22 -0.14 -17.90
C ALA A 218 -17.10 0.92 -17.23
N ILE A 219 -16.52 2.05 -16.83
CA ILE A 219 -17.24 3.19 -16.26
C ILE A 219 -18.18 3.79 -17.31
N GLU A 220 -17.70 4.05 -18.53
CA GLU A 220 -18.54 4.55 -19.64
C GLU A 220 -19.69 3.60 -19.97
N SER A 221 -19.43 2.29 -19.95
CA SER A 221 -20.48 1.27 -20.14
C SER A 221 -21.49 1.27 -19.00
N ALA A 222 -21.05 1.44 -17.75
CA ALA A 222 -21.94 1.54 -16.59
C ALA A 222 -22.81 2.81 -16.69
N PHE A 223 -22.21 3.97 -16.95
CA PHE A 223 -22.94 5.23 -17.12
C PHE A 223 -23.91 5.20 -18.29
N SER A 224 -23.59 4.51 -19.39
CA SER A 224 -24.53 4.39 -20.51
C SER A 224 -25.72 3.48 -20.20
N SER A 225 -25.58 2.54 -19.26
CA SER A 225 -26.67 1.67 -18.80
C SER A 225 -27.61 2.30 -17.77
N LEU A 226 -27.21 3.42 -17.17
CA LEU A 226 -28.03 4.15 -16.19
C LEU A 226 -29.17 4.92 -16.88
N GLU A 227 -30.30 4.99 -16.19
CA GLU A 227 -31.43 5.83 -16.57
C GLU A 227 -31.11 7.32 -16.35
N ASP A 228 -31.86 8.21 -17.02
CA ASP A 228 -31.61 9.65 -16.95
C ASP A 228 -31.76 10.20 -15.53
N HIS A 229 -32.65 9.62 -14.72
CA HIS A 229 -32.84 9.99 -13.32
C HIS A 229 -31.63 9.60 -12.45
N GLU A 230 -31.03 8.43 -12.67
CA GLU A 230 -29.85 7.95 -11.92
C GLU A 230 -28.62 8.79 -12.25
N LYS A 231 -28.44 9.15 -13.53
CA LYS A 231 -27.38 10.06 -13.98
C LYS A 231 -27.51 11.44 -13.32
N LEU A 232 -28.73 11.94 -13.21
CA LEU A 232 -29.01 13.23 -12.57
C LEU A 232 -28.70 13.21 -11.07
N LEU A 233 -28.97 12.09 -10.39
CA LEU A 233 -28.64 11.90 -8.98
C LEU A 233 -27.13 11.86 -8.75
N LEU A 234 -26.39 11.13 -9.61
CA LEU A 234 -24.92 11.12 -9.58
C LEU A 234 -24.31 12.50 -9.87
N LEU A 235 -24.90 13.27 -10.78
CA LEU A 235 -24.49 14.66 -11.05
C LEU A 235 -24.64 15.52 -9.80
N PHE A 236 -25.80 15.50 -9.14
CA PHE A 236 -26.03 16.31 -7.95
C PHE A 236 -25.11 15.93 -6.80
N TYR A 237 -24.87 14.64 -6.61
CA TYR A 237 -24.04 14.16 -5.52
C TYR A 237 -22.53 14.39 -5.77
N HIS A 238 -22.01 14.01 -6.95
CA HIS A 238 -20.57 14.01 -7.20
C HIS A 238 -20.05 15.26 -7.93
N VAL A 239 -20.86 15.94 -8.73
CA VAL A 239 -20.44 17.13 -9.49
C VAL A 239 -20.84 18.41 -8.76
N GLU A 240 -22.08 18.48 -8.30
CA GLU A 240 -22.60 19.66 -7.58
C GLU A 240 -22.34 19.59 -6.06
N ASN A 241 -21.75 18.50 -5.55
CA ASN A 241 -21.44 18.28 -4.13
C ASN A 241 -22.64 18.52 -3.18
N MET A 242 -23.86 18.21 -3.63
CA MET A 242 -25.05 18.33 -2.80
C MET A 242 -25.13 17.20 -1.78
N LYS A 243 -25.69 17.49 -0.60
CA LYS A 243 -25.88 16.45 0.43
C LYS A 243 -27.05 15.54 0.06
N LEU A 244 -26.97 14.26 0.45
CA LEU A 244 -28.04 13.29 0.24
C LEU A 244 -29.39 13.77 0.78
N ARG A 245 -29.42 14.46 1.93
CA ARG A 245 -30.63 15.08 2.49
C ARG A 245 -31.20 16.23 1.65
N GLU A 246 -30.36 16.97 0.94
CA GLU A 246 -30.77 18.06 0.05
C GLU A 246 -31.36 17.48 -1.25
N ILE A 247 -30.72 16.44 -1.78
CA ILE A 247 -31.21 15.67 -2.93
C ILE A 247 -32.56 15.01 -2.58
N ALA A 248 -32.67 14.33 -1.44
CA ALA A 248 -33.91 13.69 -0.98
C ALA A 248 -35.08 14.69 -0.88
N LYS A 249 -34.85 15.87 -0.31
CA LYS A 249 -35.86 16.94 -0.26
C LYS A 249 -36.29 17.43 -1.65
N MET A 250 -35.39 17.40 -2.64
CA MET A 250 -35.74 17.71 -4.03
C MET A 250 -36.52 16.57 -4.70
N VAL A 251 -36.27 15.31 -4.35
CA VAL A 251 -37.02 14.13 -4.86
C VAL A 251 -38.43 14.04 -4.25
N GLU A 252 -38.60 14.49 -2.99
CA GLU A 252 -39.89 14.48 -2.28
C GLU A 252 -40.93 15.46 -2.85
N ASN A 253 -40.52 16.41 -3.70
CA ASN A 253 -41.41 17.34 -4.36
C ASN A 253 -42.10 16.68 -5.58
N ASP A 254 -43.44 16.65 -5.61
CA ASP A 254 -44.24 15.98 -6.64
C ASP A 254 -44.00 16.51 -8.08
N ALA A 255 -43.46 17.72 -8.23
CA ALA A 255 -43.12 18.33 -9.52
C ALA A 255 -41.65 18.12 -9.94
N SER A 256 -40.90 17.30 -9.21
CA SER A 256 -39.46 17.12 -9.42
C SER A 256 -39.14 16.23 -10.63
N ALA A 257 -38.22 16.68 -11.48
CA ALA A 257 -37.69 15.90 -12.60
C ALA A 257 -36.92 14.64 -12.15
N LEU A 258 -36.68 14.48 -10.84
CA LEU A 258 -35.97 13.35 -10.22
C LEU A 258 -36.87 12.12 -9.96
N ARG A 259 -38.18 12.21 -10.20
CA ARG A 259 -39.17 11.14 -9.89
C ARG A 259 -39.59 10.27 -11.08
N ALA A 260 -39.07 10.58 -12.28
CA ALA A 260 -39.46 9.94 -13.53
C ALA A 260 -38.70 8.64 -13.79
#